data_AF-A0A1C6AU92-F1
#
_entry.id   AF-A0A1C6AU92-F1
#
_cell.length_a   1.000
_cell.length_b   1.000
_cell.length_c   1.000
_cell.angle_alpha   90.00
_cell.angle_beta   90.00
_cell.angle_gamma   90.00
#
_symmetry.space_group_name_H-M   'P 1'
#
loop_
_entity.id
_entity.type
_entity.pdbx_description
1 polymer ?
#
loop_
_entity_poly.entity_id
_entity_poly.type
_entity_poly.pdbx_seq_one_letter_code
_entity_poly.pdbx_strand_id
1 'polypeptide(L)'
;MSRHDTGTKSFSFERVLWEIQRAFYSFKNSPVLALLLMQAAAFIFVQAKGAGKIYLDMIGILLGITLLSWFFTSVIHGNKKIVIYTLLLLTVGTMLQCIFREEQVLKNPQYYETHNPAAALQFQYILGFVMALVAAFLYLNCKNLSSTKALKKLNLSSVKVCRIFFYFSLFLSVITLALAKSVGNVRNWITIGGVSLQTTEFIKFLYVFIAAGLLGTKENPDKENIRAFYIVTFIEVLFLALQSEFGTMLLILMLFLTFIFLFIPNIRCFIGTVLVMAAGSLGLSVIGMQLTKWKAAGVFLGTNKIAQIFLSNYNKIANRFIYWLHPEKDALGLGYQLLKAKESIVLGGWFGTSSVTELPVKTSDLVYPALIQRCGMVFALLVFIVFIMMWLEGVQLFVRKQDRYHRAVGAGFVFMLFDQTLIIIAGSTGLCPLTGITLPFISSGGSSLMISFMIVGLIVAVSSNVKWKGTLEDEEEQDKFFKENAVTAKCHTYLRHLNDHFPRKSFRAAAGRVRRSGQKEESGEGKGV
;
A
#
# COMPACT_ATOMS: atom_id res chain seq x y z
N MET A 1 -37.42 -13.20 33.94
CA MET A 1 -37.26 -11.78 33.57
C MET A 1 -36.14 -11.20 34.43
N SER A 2 -34.87 -11.39 34.03
CA SER A 2 -33.74 -10.68 34.62
C SER A 2 -32.88 -10.17 33.47
N ARG A 3 -32.76 -8.84 33.37
CA ARG A 3 -31.91 -8.16 32.40
C ARG A 3 -30.46 -8.43 32.80
N HIS A 4 -29.74 -9.21 32.00
CA HIS A 4 -28.28 -9.14 32.01
C HIS A 4 -27.88 -7.85 31.29
N ASP A 5 -27.48 -6.86 32.09
CA ASP A 5 -26.81 -5.65 31.64
C ASP A 5 -25.54 -6.04 30.88
N THR A 6 -25.58 -5.92 29.55
CA THR A 6 -24.37 -5.90 28.72
C THR A 6 -23.68 -4.57 28.92
N GLY A 7 -22.98 -4.43 30.04
CA GLY A 7 -22.08 -3.31 30.29
C GLY A 7 -21.03 -3.24 29.20
N THR A 8 -21.10 -2.19 28.39
CA THR A 8 -20.01 -1.70 27.55
C THR A 8 -18.73 -1.66 28.37
N LYS A 9 -17.77 -2.56 28.07
CA LYS A 9 -16.45 -2.57 28.69
C LYS A 9 -15.79 -1.20 28.46
N SER A 10 -15.81 -0.35 29.47
CA SER A 10 -15.23 0.98 29.42
C SER A 10 -13.71 0.86 29.25
N PHE A 11 -13.16 1.87 28.58
CA PHE A 11 -11.75 2.03 28.25
C PHE A 11 -10.98 2.38 29.55
N SER A 12 -10.68 1.39 30.39
CA SER A 12 -10.00 1.59 31.68
C SER A 12 -8.54 2.04 31.50
N PHE A 13 -8.12 3.04 32.28
CA PHE A 13 -6.74 3.55 32.35
C PHE A 13 -5.72 2.44 32.64
N GLU A 14 -6.09 1.45 33.45
CA GLU A 14 -5.22 0.30 33.76
C GLU A 14 -4.91 -0.55 32.53
N ARG A 15 -5.87 -0.69 31.60
CA ARG A 15 -5.63 -1.41 30.34
C ARG A 15 -4.67 -0.63 29.44
N VAL A 16 -4.76 0.69 29.41
CA VAL A 16 -3.83 1.54 28.66
C VAL A 16 -2.43 1.42 29.26
N LEU A 17 -2.31 1.47 30.59
CA LEU A 17 -1.03 1.33 31.29
C LEU A 17 -0.38 -0.04 31.03
N TRP A 18 -1.18 -1.10 31.03
CA TRP A 18 -0.72 -2.45 30.73
C TRP A 18 -0.25 -2.62 29.28
N GLU A 19 -0.98 -2.08 28.30
CA GLU A 19 -0.57 -2.07 26.89
C GLU A 19 0.71 -1.24 26.69
N ILE A 20 0.86 -0.12 27.41
CA ILE A 20 2.09 0.69 27.41
C ILE A 20 3.27 -0.14 27.94
N GLN A 21 3.14 -0.74 29.12
CA GLN A 21 4.21 -1.57 29.71
C GLN A 21 4.60 -2.73 28.78
N ARG A 22 3.63 -3.40 28.18
CA ARG A 22 3.88 -4.51 27.23
C ARG A 22 4.56 -4.04 25.94
N ALA A 23 4.16 -2.88 25.41
CA ALA A 23 4.83 -2.29 24.25
C ALA A 23 6.31 -1.98 24.56
N PHE A 24 6.62 -1.52 25.77
CA PHE A 24 8.00 -1.35 26.24
C PHE A 24 8.74 -2.70 26.38
N TYR A 25 8.10 -3.75 26.91
CA TYR A 25 8.71 -5.08 26.96
C TYR A 25 9.00 -5.68 25.59
N SER A 26 8.15 -5.40 24.59
CA SER A 26 8.41 -5.80 23.19
C SER A 26 9.67 -5.17 22.62
N PHE A 27 10.22 -4.11 23.23
CA PHE A 27 11.39 -3.37 22.74
C PHE A 27 12.71 -4.10 23.01
N LYS A 28 12.80 -4.88 24.11
CA LYS A 28 14.04 -5.48 24.62
C LYS A 28 14.67 -6.52 23.69
N ASN A 29 13.88 -7.20 22.85
CA ASN A 29 14.32 -8.16 21.83
C ASN A 29 13.82 -7.77 20.42
N SER A 30 13.64 -6.46 20.19
CA SER A 30 12.97 -5.96 18.99
C SER A 30 13.92 -5.74 17.82
N PRO A 31 13.50 -6.03 16.57
CA PRO A 31 14.19 -5.55 15.36
C PRO A 31 14.27 -4.01 15.25
N VAL A 32 13.63 -3.26 16.15
CA VAL A 32 13.79 -1.80 16.25
C VAL A 32 15.26 -1.43 16.47
N LEU A 33 16.01 -2.16 17.29
CA LEU A 33 17.44 -1.85 17.48
C LEU A 33 18.21 -1.90 16.15
N ALA A 34 17.91 -2.89 15.29
CA ALA A 34 18.51 -2.99 13.97
C ALA A 34 18.11 -1.81 13.06
N LEU A 35 16.87 -1.32 13.14
CA LEU A 35 16.43 -0.11 12.42
C LEU A 35 17.18 1.14 12.90
N LEU A 36 17.37 1.29 14.22
CA LEU A 36 18.12 2.40 14.78
C LEU A 36 19.60 2.35 14.36
N LEU A 37 20.21 1.16 14.38
CA LEU A 37 21.58 0.96 13.88
C LEU A 37 21.69 1.27 12.39
N MET A 38 20.69 0.90 11.59
CA MET A 38 20.66 1.26 10.17
C MET A 38 20.58 2.77 9.96
N GLN A 39 19.80 3.50 10.77
CA GLN A 39 19.74 4.97 10.71
C GLN A 39 21.08 5.61 11.08
N ALA A 40 21.78 5.05 12.07
CA ALA A 40 23.14 5.48 12.40
C ALA A 40 24.13 5.17 11.26
N ALA A 41 24.03 4.00 10.62
CA ALA A 41 24.86 3.65 9.46
C ALA A 41 24.57 4.58 8.27
N ALA A 42 23.29 4.92 8.03
CA ALA A 42 22.90 5.89 7.03
C ALA A 42 23.50 7.26 7.31
N PHE A 43 23.50 7.72 8.56
CA PHE A 43 24.18 8.98 8.94
C PHE A 43 25.66 8.97 8.55
N ILE A 44 26.41 7.90 8.87
CA ILE A 44 27.83 7.78 8.51
C ILE A 44 28.02 7.88 7.00
N PHE A 45 27.16 7.21 6.21
CA PHE A 45 27.21 7.27 4.76
C PHE A 45 26.91 8.68 4.21
N VAL A 46 25.88 9.35 4.74
CA VAL A 46 25.51 10.71 4.32
C VAL A 46 26.58 11.72 4.71
N GLN A 47 27.19 11.56 5.90
CA GLN A 47 28.32 12.36 6.35
C GLN A 47 29.51 12.21 5.40
N ALA A 48 29.83 11.00 4.95
CA ALA A 48 30.88 10.75 3.96
C ALA A 48 30.60 11.42 2.59
N LYS A 49 29.34 11.74 2.30
CA LYS A 49 28.91 12.48 1.09
C LYS A 49 28.71 13.98 1.34
N GLY A 50 29.08 14.50 2.50
CA GLY A 50 29.04 15.94 2.84
C GLY A 50 27.71 16.45 3.39
N ALA A 51 26.64 15.65 3.36
CA ALA A 51 25.28 16.10 3.70
C ALA A 51 24.86 15.79 5.15
N GLY A 52 25.82 15.50 6.04
CA GLY A 52 25.49 14.96 7.36
C GLY A 52 24.84 15.96 8.31
N LYS A 53 25.10 17.27 8.17
CA LYS A 53 24.38 18.31 8.92
C LYS A 53 22.88 18.28 8.61
N ILE A 54 22.51 18.17 7.33
CA ILE A 54 21.12 18.05 6.89
C ILE A 54 20.49 16.76 7.43
N TYR A 55 21.25 15.66 7.50
CA TYR A 55 20.75 14.40 8.06
C TYR A 55 20.53 14.48 9.58
N LEU A 56 21.40 15.16 10.33
CA LEU A 56 21.20 15.39 11.76
C LEU A 56 19.91 16.15 12.06
N ASP A 57 19.54 17.11 11.21
CA ASP A 57 18.26 17.80 11.31
C ASP A 57 17.07 16.85 11.07
N MET A 58 17.24 15.80 10.25
CA MET A 58 16.20 14.82 9.94
C MET A 58 16.12 13.67 10.93
N ILE A 59 17.23 13.27 11.57
CA ILE A 59 17.32 12.02 12.33
C ILE A 59 16.35 11.99 13.51
N GLY A 60 16.15 13.13 14.20
CA GLY A 60 15.21 13.22 15.32
C GLY A 60 13.77 12.88 14.93
N ILE A 61 13.31 13.37 13.77
CA ILE A 61 11.98 13.06 13.24
C ILE A 61 11.90 11.60 12.79
N LEU A 62 12.95 11.09 12.14
CA LEU A 62 12.99 9.70 11.69
C LEU A 62 12.95 8.70 12.87
N LEU A 63 13.67 9.00 13.95
CA LEU A 63 13.64 8.27 15.22
C LEU A 63 12.25 8.33 15.84
N GLY A 64 11.64 9.52 15.91
CA GLY A 64 10.27 9.70 16.41
C GLY A 64 9.26 8.85 15.64
N ILE A 65 9.28 8.91 14.31
CA ILE A 65 8.41 8.08 13.45
C ILE A 65 8.66 6.60 13.69
N THR A 66 9.92 6.16 13.83
CA THR A 66 10.29 4.77 14.08
C THR A 66 9.70 4.25 15.39
N LEU A 67 9.92 4.99 16.48
CA LEU A 67 9.46 4.61 17.82
C LEU A 67 7.93 4.65 17.92
N LEU A 68 7.30 5.72 17.42
CA LEU A 68 5.85 5.88 17.47
C LEU A 68 5.13 4.87 16.57
N SER A 69 5.67 4.59 15.37
CA SER A 69 5.12 3.55 14.49
C SER A 69 5.18 2.18 15.14
N TRP A 70 6.30 1.85 15.79
CA TRP A 70 6.46 0.59 16.50
C TRP A 70 5.50 0.45 17.69
N PHE A 71 5.40 1.51 18.49
CA PHE A 71 4.47 1.60 19.62
C PHE A 71 3.03 1.42 19.15
N PHE A 72 2.58 2.22 18.19
CA PHE A 72 1.23 2.17 17.65
C PHE A 72 0.88 0.78 17.12
N THR A 73 1.77 0.19 16.31
CA THR A 73 1.58 -1.15 15.74
C THR A 73 1.50 -2.23 16.80
N SER A 74 2.24 -2.07 17.91
CA SER A 74 2.18 -2.99 19.05
C SER A 74 0.84 -2.87 19.79
N VAL A 75 0.36 -1.65 20.02
CA VAL A 75 -0.95 -1.40 20.67
C VAL A 75 -2.11 -2.01 19.86
N ILE A 76 -2.13 -1.79 18.54
CA ILE A 76 -3.20 -2.33 17.70
C ILE A 76 -2.97 -3.80 17.29
N HIS A 77 -1.87 -4.43 17.74
CA HIS A 77 -1.49 -5.79 17.35
C HIS A 77 -1.44 -5.99 15.83
N GLY A 78 -0.88 -5.00 15.12
CA GLY A 78 -0.70 -5.03 13.68
C GLY A 78 0.55 -5.80 13.25
N ASN A 79 0.69 -6.03 11.94
CA ASN A 79 1.83 -6.70 11.35
C ASN A 79 3.07 -5.79 11.37
N LYS A 80 4.01 -6.14 12.25
CA LYS A 80 5.24 -5.39 12.48
C LYS A 80 6.21 -5.43 11.28
N LYS A 81 6.17 -6.47 10.45
CA LYS A 81 7.10 -6.61 9.31
C LYS A 81 6.84 -5.57 8.23
N ILE A 82 5.57 -5.26 7.94
CA ILE A 82 5.21 -4.19 7.01
C ILE A 82 5.82 -2.85 7.46
N VAL A 83 5.74 -2.55 8.76
CA VAL A 83 6.33 -1.33 9.34
C VAL A 83 7.85 -1.34 9.23
N ILE A 84 8.49 -2.48 9.49
CA ILE A 84 9.94 -2.61 9.32
C ILE A 84 10.34 -2.28 7.89
N TYR A 85 9.73 -2.90 6.87
CA TYR A 85 10.08 -2.63 5.47
C TYR A 85 9.84 -1.18 5.09
N THR A 86 8.72 -0.58 5.52
CA THR A 86 8.45 0.84 5.29
C THR A 86 9.53 1.73 5.91
N LEU A 87 9.97 1.45 7.15
CA LEU A 87 11.00 2.25 7.83
C LEU A 87 12.39 2.05 7.21
N LEU A 88 12.71 0.85 6.70
CA LEU A 88 13.92 0.62 5.91
C LEU A 88 13.92 1.50 4.65
N LEU A 89 12.83 1.46 3.88
CA LEU A 89 12.68 2.26 2.65
C LEU A 89 12.70 3.76 2.93
N LEU A 90 12.03 4.20 4.01
CA LEU A 90 12.03 5.60 4.44
C LEU A 90 13.44 6.06 4.85
N THR A 91 14.23 5.20 5.50
CA THR A 91 15.63 5.50 5.87
C THR A 91 16.53 5.63 4.65
N VAL A 92 16.34 4.79 3.63
CA VAL A 92 17.04 4.94 2.35
C VAL A 92 16.60 6.21 1.63
N GLY A 93 15.30 6.52 1.67
CA GLY A 93 14.74 7.76 1.15
C GLY A 93 15.35 9.00 1.79
N THR A 94 15.37 9.09 3.12
CA THR A 94 15.98 10.23 3.84
C THR A 94 17.44 10.40 3.48
N MET A 95 18.20 9.31 3.47
CA MET A 95 19.62 9.29 3.10
C MET A 95 19.83 9.97 1.74
N LEU A 96 19.07 9.54 0.73
CA LEU A 96 19.23 10.03 -0.64
C LEU A 96 18.73 11.47 -0.80
N GLN A 97 17.60 11.83 -0.18
CA GLN A 97 17.05 13.18 -0.24
C GLN A 97 17.93 14.22 0.49
N CYS A 98 18.61 13.84 1.57
CA CYS A 98 19.61 14.69 2.23
C CYS A 98 20.79 14.97 1.29
N ILE A 99 21.32 13.95 0.60
CA ILE A 99 22.41 14.11 -0.36
C ILE A 99 22.01 15.07 -1.48
N PHE A 100 20.81 14.93 -2.05
CA PHE A 100 20.36 15.83 -3.12
C PHE A 100 20.12 17.26 -2.66
N ARG A 101 19.73 17.46 -1.41
CA ARG A 101 19.56 18.80 -0.83
C ARG A 101 20.89 19.48 -0.59
N GLU A 102 21.91 18.75 -0.18
CA GLU A 102 23.28 19.30 -0.10
C GLU A 102 23.75 19.82 -1.46
N GLU A 103 23.48 19.07 -2.53
CA GLU A 103 23.78 19.55 -3.89
C GLU A 103 23.02 20.82 -4.28
N GLN A 104 21.79 21.02 -3.76
CA GLN A 104 21.03 22.26 -3.97
C GLN A 104 21.59 23.42 -3.15
N VAL A 105 22.06 23.16 -1.94
CA VAL A 105 22.75 24.14 -1.08
C VAL A 105 24.01 24.64 -1.77
N LEU A 106 24.82 23.73 -2.31
CA LEU A 106 26.04 24.08 -3.05
C LEU A 106 25.76 24.92 -4.31
N LYS A 107 24.60 24.71 -4.96
CA LYS A 107 24.19 25.49 -6.14
C LYS A 107 23.63 26.87 -5.80
N ASN A 108 22.98 27.03 -4.64
CA ASN A 108 22.31 28.27 -4.25
C ASN A 108 22.63 28.65 -2.79
N PRO A 109 23.90 28.97 -2.45
CA PRO A 109 24.32 29.17 -1.06
C PRO A 109 23.54 30.30 -0.36
N GLN A 110 23.33 31.43 -1.05
CA GLN A 110 22.65 32.62 -0.51
C GLN A 110 21.22 32.34 -0.01
N TYR A 111 20.51 31.39 -0.63
CA TYR A 111 19.14 31.04 -0.22
C TYR A 111 19.13 30.23 1.09
N TYR A 112 20.08 29.31 1.25
CA TYR A 112 20.15 28.40 2.39
C TYR A 112 20.97 28.95 3.58
N GLU A 113 21.53 30.14 3.45
CA GLU A 113 22.05 30.90 4.60
C GLU A 113 20.94 31.29 5.59
N THR A 114 19.72 31.51 5.08
CA THR A 114 18.57 31.96 5.88
C THR A 114 17.48 30.90 6.05
N HIS A 115 17.56 29.79 5.30
CA HIS A 115 16.53 28.74 5.30
C HIS A 115 17.13 27.37 5.62
N ASN A 116 16.47 26.62 6.52
CA ASN A 116 16.88 25.25 6.79
C ASN A 116 16.60 24.36 5.56
N PRO A 117 17.63 23.74 4.94
CA PRO A 117 17.45 22.89 3.77
C PRO A 117 16.59 21.66 4.04
N ALA A 118 16.50 21.16 5.28
CA ALA A 118 15.71 20.00 5.69
C ALA A 118 14.22 20.30 5.93
N ALA A 119 13.84 21.56 6.19
CA ALA A 119 12.51 21.92 6.71
C ALA A 119 11.33 21.40 5.88
N ALA A 120 11.40 21.51 4.55
CA ALA A 120 10.33 21.02 3.69
C ALA A 120 10.15 19.48 3.74
N LEU A 121 11.25 18.72 3.89
CA LEU A 121 11.19 17.26 4.04
C LEU A 121 10.66 16.86 5.41
N GLN A 122 11.10 17.56 6.47
CA GLN A 122 10.59 17.41 7.83
C GLN A 122 9.06 17.58 7.86
N PHE A 123 8.55 18.65 7.25
CA PHE A 123 7.12 18.90 7.16
C PHE A 123 6.36 17.77 6.46
N GLN A 124 6.87 17.28 5.32
CA GLN A 124 6.26 16.17 4.59
C GLN A 124 6.20 14.88 5.42
N TYR A 125 7.23 14.60 6.22
CA TYR A 125 7.32 13.40 7.04
C TYR A 125 6.36 13.46 8.22
N ILE A 126 6.28 14.61 8.89
CA ILE A 126 5.34 14.84 9.99
C ILE A 126 3.91 14.77 9.46
N LEU A 127 3.61 15.48 8.37
CA LEU A 127 2.29 15.47 7.76
C LEU A 127 1.89 14.05 7.32
N GLY A 128 2.79 13.34 6.64
CA GLY A 128 2.56 11.95 6.22
C GLY A 128 2.29 11.04 7.42
N PHE A 129 3.10 11.11 8.47
CA PHE A 129 2.92 10.30 9.67
C PHE A 129 1.60 10.60 10.39
N VAL A 130 1.24 11.87 10.54
CA VAL A 130 -0.06 12.28 11.10
C VAL A 130 -1.21 11.71 10.26
N MET A 131 -1.12 11.81 8.93
CA MET A 131 -2.14 11.28 8.03
C MET A 131 -2.23 9.75 8.08
N ALA A 132 -1.12 9.04 8.30
CA ALA A 132 -1.13 7.59 8.56
C ALA A 132 -1.91 7.24 9.84
N LEU A 133 -1.65 7.96 10.93
CA LEU A 133 -2.36 7.75 12.20
C LEU A 133 -3.84 8.08 12.06
N VAL A 134 -4.19 9.18 11.39
CA VAL A 134 -5.57 9.56 11.12
C VAL A 134 -6.27 8.50 10.26
N ALA A 135 -5.64 8.04 9.17
CA ALA A 135 -6.21 7.01 8.31
C ALA A 135 -6.43 5.69 9.07
N ALA A 136 -5.44 5.25 9.86
CA ALA A 136 -5.56 4.06 10.70
C ALA A 136 -6.65 4.23 11.77
N PHE A 137 -6.69 5.36 12.46
CA PHE A 137 -7.70 5.67 13.47
C PHE A 137 -9.10 5.70 12.87
N LEU A 138 -9.30 6.40 11.75
CA LEU A 138 -10.59 6.44 11.07
C LEU A 138 -11.03 5.04 10.67
N TYR A 139 -10.13 4.23 10.09
CA TYR A 139 -10.46 2.87 9.67
C TYR A 139 -10.84 1.94 10.83
N LEU A 140 -10.09 2.00 11.93
CA LEU A 140 -10.38 1.22 13.14
C LEU A 140 -11.68 1.68 13.81
N ASN A 141 -11.94 3.00 13.84
CA ASN A 141 -13.15 3.56 14.43
C ASN A 141 -14.37 3.52 13.50
N CYS A 142 -14.21 3.25 12.20
CA CYS A 142 -15.33 2.92 11.32
C CYS A 142 -16.11 1.68 11.82
N LYS A 143 -15.49 0.80 12.63
CA LYS A 143 -16.18 -0.23 13.43
C LYS A 143 -17.22 0.35 14.40
N ASN A 144 -16.85 1.42 15.10
CA ASN A 144 -17.75 2.14 15.99
C ASN A 144 -18.74 3.00 15.21
N LEU A 145 -18.34 3.57 14.08
CA LEU A 145 -19.21 4.39 13.22
C LEU A 145 -20.33 3.53 12.61
N SER A 146 -20.05 2.32 12.13
CA SER A 146 -21.12 1.36 11.74
C SER A 146 -21.99 0.91 12.93
N SER A 147 -21.52 1.10 14.17
CA SER A 147 -22.24 0.79 15.40
C SER A 147 -22.93 2.01 16.05
N THR A 148 -22.71 3.23 15.56
CA THR A 148 -23.41 4.42 16.07
C THR A 148 -24.84 4.42 15.54
N LYS A 149 -25.79 4.73 16.43
CA LYS A 149 -27.23 4.82 16.12
C LYS A 149 -27.52 5.75 14.93
N ALA A 150 -26.63 6.71 14.64
CA ALA A 150 -26.73 7.65 13.52
C ALA A 150 -26.56 6.99 12.13
N LEU A 151 -25.64 6.04 11.96
CA LEU A 151 -25.42 5.36 10.67
C LEU A 151 -26.37 4.19 10.44
N LYS A 152 -26.85 3.53 11.50
CA LYS A 152 -28.01 2.62 11.41
C LYS A 152 -29.27 3.35 10.92
N LYS A 153 -29.45 4.63 11.27
CA LYS A 153 -30.56 5.48 10.79
C LYS A 153 -30.45 5.83 9.29
N LEU A 154 -29.23 5.80 8.73
CA LEU A 154 -28.96 6.12 7.32
C LEU A 154 -28.87 4.89 6.38
N ASN A 155 -28.94 3.67 6.92
CA ASN A 155 -29.04 2.41 6.17
C ASN A 155 -28.03 2.34 4.99
N LEU A 156 -26.74 2.67 5.24
CA LEU A 156 -25.71 2.63 4.20
C LEU A 156 -25.20 1.22 3.98
N SER A 157 -25.67 0.58 2.89
CA SER A 157 -25.04 -0.61 2.35
C SER A 157 -23.63 -0.28 1.83
N SER A 158 -22.73 -1.27 1.75
CA SER A 158 -21.38 -1.10 1.17
C SER A 158 -21.42 -0.41 -0.21
N VAL A 159 -22.48 -0.63 -0.99
CA VAL A 159 -22.73 0.02 -2.28
C VAL A 159 -23.00 1.53 -2.16
N LYS A 160 -23.65 2.01 -1.08
CA LYS A 160 -23.84 3.46 -0.86
C LYS A 160 -22.51 4.14 -0.52
N VAL A 161 -21.66 3.50 0.26
CA VAL A 161 -20.31 4.02 0.58
C VAL A 161 -19.43 4.07 -0.67
N CYS A 162 -19.46 3.02 -1.51
CA CYS A 162 -18.76 3.01 -2.79
C CYS A 162 -19.21 4.16 -3.70
N ARG A 163 -20.51 4.42 -3.76
CA ARG A 163 -21.05 5.56 -4.51
C ARG A 163 -20.53 6.90 -3.99
N ILE A 164 -20.46 7.09 -2.67
CA ILE A 164 -19.91 8.31 -2.08
C ILE A 164 -18.44 8.48 -2.47
N PHE A 165 -17.61 7.44 -2.35
CA PHE A 165 -16.21 7.52 -2.75
C PHE A 165 -16.04 7.77 -4.24
N PHE A 166 -16.87 7.17 -5.08
CA PHE A 166 -16.87 7.42 -6.51
C PHE A 166 -17.26 8.85 -6.85
N TYR A 167 -18.37 9.37 -6.31
CA TYR A 167 -18.76 10.77 -6.56
C TYR A 167 -17.74 11.77 -6.01
N PHE A 168 -17.10 11.45 -4.89
CA PHE A 168 -16.02 12.28 -4.36
C PHE A 168 -14.77 12.24 -5.25
N SER A 169 -14.41 11.07 -5.79
CA SER A 169 -13.33 10.92 -6.77
C SER A 169 -13.61 11.70 -8.06
N LEU A 170 -14.83 11.60 -8.59
CA LEU A 170 -15.27 12.40 -9.74
C LEU A 170 -15.22 13.90 -9.46
N PHE A 171 -15.67 14.32 -8.28
CA PHE A 171 -15.62 15.71 -7.85
C PHE A 171 -14.18 16.24 -7.84
N LEU A 172 -13.23 15.46 -7.28
CA LEU A 172 -11.82 15.80 -7.32
C LEU A 172 -11.30 15.90 -8.76
N SER A 173 -11.65 14.95 -9.63
CA SER A 173 -11.26 14.96 -11.04
C SER A 173 -11.77 16.19 -11.79
N VAL A 174 -13.04 16.56 -11.60
CA VAL A 174 -13.67 17.73 -12.22
C VAL A 174 -13.06 19.02 -11.68
N ILE A 175 -12.90 19.16 -10.37
CA ILE A 175 -12.26 20.33 -9.75
C ILE A 175 -10.83 20.50 -10.26
N THR A 176 -10.10 19.41 -10.42
CA THR A 176 -8.72 19.45 -10.93
C THR A 176 -8.71 19.99 -12.35
N LEU A 177 -9.59 19.50 -13.23
CA LEU A 177 -9.68 20.04 -14.59
C LEU A 177 -10.09 21.52 -14.63
N ALA A 178 -10.89 21.98 -13.66
CA ALA A 178 -11.36 23.36 -13.59
C ALA A 178 -10.32 24.34 -12.99
N LEU A 179 -9.60 23.92 -11.94
CA LEU A 179 -8.77 24.80 -11.11
C LEU A 179 -7.26 24.52 -11.24
N ALA A 180 -6.85 23.40 -11.81
CA ALA A 180 -5.42 23.06 -11.87
C ALA A 180 -4.66 24.05 -12.76
N LYS A 181 -3.54 24.53 -12.23
CA LYS A 181 -2.57 25.27 -13.02
C LYS A 181 -1.77 24.28 -13.86
N SER A 182 -1.48 24.64 -15.11
CA SER A 182 -0.56 23.87 -15.94
C SER A 182 0.86 24.13 -15.43
N VAL A 183 1.48 23.13 -14.81
CA VAL A 183 2.92 23.16 -14.49
C VAL A 183 3.62 22.31 -15.55
N GLY A 184 4.36 22.97 -16.44
CA GLY A 184 4.77 22.36 -17.70
C GLY A 184 3.54 21.97 -18.54
N ASN A 185 3.50 20.73 -19.02
CA ASN A 185 2.45 20.21 -19.91
C ASN A 185 1.36 19.38 -19.20
N VAL A 186 1.33 19.37 -17.86
CA VAL A 186 0.39 18.55 -17.05
C VAL A 186 -0.49 19.46 -16.18
N ARG A 187 -1.79 19.14 -16.09
CA ARG A 187 -2.80 19.92 -15.35
C ARG A 187 -3.38 19.09 -14.19
N ASN A 188 -2.58 18.91 -13.14
CA ASN A 188 -2.88 18.00 -12.03
C ASN A 188 -2.57 18.59 -10.64
N TRP A 189 -2.06 19.82 -10.55
CA TRP A 189 -1.71 20.47 -9.28
C TRP A 189 -2.70 21.57 -8.91
N ILE A 190 -3.23 21.49 -7.70
CA ILE A 190 -4.03 22.54 -7.08
C ILE A 190 -3.21 23.16 -5.95
N THR A 191 -3.05 24.49 -5.97
CA THR A 191 -2.37 25.22 -4.90
C THR A 191 -3.40 25.87 -3.99
N ILE A 192 -3.45 25.47 -2.72
CA ILE A 192 -4.34 26.03 -1.69
C ILE A 192 -3.47 26.58 -0.57
N GLY A 193 -3.54 27.88 -0.30
CA GLY A 193 -2.82 28.52 0.82
C GLY A 193 -1.30 28.31 0.80
N GLY A 194 -0.68 28.23 -0.38
CA GLY A 194 0.75 27.97 -0.54
C GLY A 194 1.16 26.49 -0.54
N VAL A 195 0.23 25.56 -0.26
CA VAL A 195 0.47 24.11 -0.35
C VAL A 195 0.00 23.60 -1.70
N SER A 196 0.89 22.91 -2.43
CA SER A 196 0.55 22.25 -3.69
C SER A 196 0.12 20.81 -3.43
N LEU A 197 -1.10 20.49 -3.83
CA LEU A 197 -1.72 19.18 -3.65
C LEU A 197 -2.07 18.57 -5.00
N GLN A 198 -1.61 17.33 -5.20
CA GLN A 198 -1.96 16.53 -6.36
C GLN A 198 -3.19 15.69 -6.02
N THR A 199 -4.29 15.96 -6.71
CA THR A 199 -5.59 15.28 -6.47
C THR A 199 -5.60 13.85 -6.99
N THR A 200 -4.82 13.54 -8.02
CA THR A 200 -4.73 12.19 -8.59
C THR A 200 -4.18 11.17 -7.60
N GLU A 201 -3.37 11.63 -6.64
CA GLU A 201 -2.91 10.83 -5.50
C GLU A 201 -4.10 10.35 -4.64
N PHE A 202 -5.11 11.20 -4.40
CA PHE A 202 -6.31 10.83 -3.64
C PHE A 202 -7.25 9.93 -4.45
N ILE A 203 -7.37 10.17 -5.75
CA ILE A 203 -8.20 9.37 -6.66
C ILE A 203 -7.74 7.90 -6.64
N LYS A 204 -6.44 7.65 -6.81
CA LYS A 204 -5.91 6.27 -6.75
C LYS A 204 -6.09 5.60 -5.38
N PHE A 205 -6.05 6.38 -4.30
CA PHE A 205 -6.34 5.89 -2.94
C PHE A 205 -7.81 5.50 -2.77
N LEU A 206 -8.75 6.34 -3.24
CA LEU A 206 -10.19 6.07 -3.22
C LEU A 206 -10.56 4.89 -4.12
N TYR A 207 -9.89 4.75 -5.26
CA TYR A 207 -10.11 3.67 -6.22
C TYR A 207 -10.02 2.28 -5.57
N VAL A 208 -9.05 2.07 -4.67
CA VAL A 208 -8.91 0.79 -3.93
C VAL A 208 -10.15 0.47 -3.11
N PHE A 209 -10.75 1.45 -2.42
CA PHE A 209 -11.97 1.22 -1.65
C PHE A 209 -13.18 0.94 -2.54
N ILE A 210 -13.29 1.64 -3.67
CA ILE A 210 -14.37 1.42 -4.63
C ILE A 210 -14.25 0.01 -5.23
N ALA A 211 -13.05 -0.39 -5.65
CA ALA A 211 -12.76 -1.71 -6.19
C ALA A 211 -13.05 -2.82 -5.15
N ALA A 212 -12.59 -2.64 -3.92
CA ALA A 212 -12.84 -3.58 -2.82
C ALA A 212 -14.33 -3.70 -2.48
N GLY A 213 -15.10 -2.62 -2.54
CA GLY A 213 -16.54 -2.69 -2.24
C GLY A 213 -17.37 -3.30 -3.36
N LEU A 214 -16.97 -3.14 -4.62
CA LEU A 214 -17.65 -3.72 -5.77
C LEU A 214 -17.32 -5.22 -5.95
N LEU A 215 -16.04 -5.60 -5.83
CA LEU A 215 -15.60 -6.97 -6.10
C LEU A 215 -15.22 -7.77 -4.84
N GLY A 216 -14.83 -7.10 -3.76
CA GLY A 216 -14.31 -7.76 -2.56
C GLY A 216 -15.35 -8.14 -1.51
N THR A 217 -16.65 -7.90 -1.73
CA THR A 217 -17.69 -8.17 -0.72
C THR A 217 -18.27 -9.58 -0.80
N LYS A 218 -18.26 -10.19 -1.99
CA LYS A 218 -18.82 -11.53 -2.28
C LYS A 218 -17.74 -12.42 -2.90
N GLU A 219 -17.87 -13.74 -2.75
CA GLU A 219 -16.98 -14.71 -3.42
C GLU A 219 -17.10 -14.62 -4.95
N ASN A 220 -18.34 -14.51 -5.39
CA ASN A 220 -18.72 -14.35 -6.78
C ASN A 220 -19.40 -12.98 -6.87
N PRO A 221 -18.69 -11.95 -7.32
CA PRO A 221 -19.28 -10.64 -7.53
C PRO A 221 -20.42 -10.73 -8.55
N ASP A 222 -21.53 -10.04 -8.27
CA ASP A 222 -22.67 -10.01 -9.18
C ASP A 222 -22.26 -9.37 -10.52
N LYS A 223 -22.88 -9.80 -11.62
CA LYS A 223 -22.62 -9.21 -12.96
C LYS A 223 -22.80 -7.70 -12.98
N GLU A 224 -23.74 -7.17 -12.20
CA GLU A 224 -23.97 -5.74 -12.05
C GLU A 224 -22.80 -5.03 -11.39
N ASN A 225 -22.23 -5.59 -10.31
CA ASN A 225 -21.05 -5.03 -9.65
C ASN A 225 -19.81 -5.10 -10.54
N ILE A 226 -19.65 -6.19 -11.30
CA ILE A 226 -18.59 -6.31 -12.31
C ILE A 226 -18.77 -5.21 -13.36
N ARG A 227 -19.97 -5.06 -13.92
CA ARG A 227 -20.24 -4.00 -14.91
C ARG A 227 -19.99 -2.61 -14.34
N ALA A 228 -20.42 -2.34 -13.10
CA ALA A 228 -20.17 -1.09 -12.41
C ALA A 228 -18.66 -0.83 -12.23
N PHE A 229 -17.87 -1.86 -11.91
CA PHE A 229 -16.43 -1.73 -11.76
C PHE A 229 -15.73 -1.35 -13.08
N TYR A 230 -16.18 -1.92 -14.21
CA TYR A 230 -15.70 -1.52 -15.54
C TYR A 230 -16.07 -0.06 -15.87
N ILE A 231 -17.32 0.34 -15.60
CA ILE A 231 -17.79 1.70 -15.85
C ILE A 231 -17.02 2.72 -15.02
N VAL A 232 -16.87 2.48 -13.71
CA VAL A 232 -16.09 3.33 -12.82
C VAL A 232 -14.65 3.47 -13.31
N THR A 233 -13.99 2.34 -13.62
CA THR A 233 -12.61 2.37 -14.10
C THR A 233 -12.48 3.12 -15.42
N PHE A 234 -13.40 2.91 -16.37
CA PHE A 234 -13.41 3.63 -17.62
C PHE A 234 -13.54 5.14 -17.42
N ILE A 235 -14.44 5.58 -16.53
CA ILE A 235 -14.64 7.00 -16.24
C ILE A 235 -13.39 7.59 -15.58
N GLU A 236 -12.80 6.93 -14.58
CA GLU A 236 -11.57 7.40 -13.91
C GLU A 236 -10.41 7.52 -14.90
N VAL A 237 -10.20 6.50 -15.74
CA VAL A 237 -9.17 6.50 -16.79
C VAL A 237 -9.41 7.63 -17.80
N LEU A 238 -10.67 7.90 -18.17
CA LEU A 238 -11.02 9.00 -19.06
C LEU A 238 -10.65 10.36 -18.45
N PHE A 239 -10.99 10.60 -17.18
CA PHE A 239 -10.62 11.85 -16.49
C PHE A 239 -9.10 12.01 -16.34
N LEU A 240 -8.38 10.95 -16.01
CA LEU A 240 -6.91 10.96 -15.96
C LEU A 240 -6.29 11.23 -17.33
N ALA A 241 -6.85 10.66 -18.39
CA ALA A 241 -6.43 10.96 -19.76
C ALA A 241 -6.66 12.44 -20.11
N LEU A 242 -7.78 13.04 -19.71
CA LEU A 242 -8.06 14.46 -19.89
C LEU A 242 -7.09 15.37 -19.11
N GLN A 243 -6.61 14.91 -17.94
CA GLN A 243 -5.59 15.60 -17.13
C GLN A 243 -4.16 15.41 -17.68
N SER A 244 -3.98 14.57 -18.70
CA SER A 244 -2.67 14.11 -19.22
C SER A 244 -1.82 13.34 -18.18
N GLU A 245 -2.46 12.63 -17.26
CA GLU A 245 -1.85 11.89 -16.13
C GLU A 245 -1.53 10.43 -16.51
N PHE A 246 -0.59 10.24 -17.44
CA PHE A 246 -0.27 8.92 -18.00
C PHE A 246 0.15 7.88 -16.96
N GLY A 247 1.00 8.26 -16.00
CA GLY A 247 1.51 7.32 -14.99
C GLY A 247 0.43 6.80 -14.04
N THR A 248 -0.42 7.69 -13.53
CA THR A 248 -1.55 7.31 -12.68
C THR A 248 -2.59 6.51 -13.45
N MET A 249 -2.82 6.83 -14.72
CA MET A 249 -3.68 6.04 -15.60
C MET A 249 -3.19 4.59 -15.72
N LEU A 250 -1.89 4.40 -15.98
CA LEU A 250 -1.28 3.07 -16.09
C LEU A 250 -1.34 2.31 -14.77
N LEU A 251 -1.14 2.99 -13.63
CA LEU A 251 -1.31 2.41 -12.30
C LEU A 251 -2.74 1.94 -12.03
N ILE A 252 -3.76 2.75 -12.33
CA ILE A 252 -5.17 2.35 -12.16
C ILE A 252 -5.51 1.18 -13.08
N LEU A 253 -5.00 1.15 -14.32
CA LEU A 253 -5.22 0.03 -15.23
C LEU A 253 -4.56 -1.27 -14.73
N MET A 254 -3.34 -1.20 -14.17
CA MET A 254 -2.71 -2.37 -13.53
C MET A 254 -3.51 -2.84 -12.32
N LEU A 255 -3.93 -1.93 -11.45
CA LEU A 255 -4.79 -2.25 -10.31
C LEU A 255 -6.14 -2.86 -10.76
N PHE A 256 -6.75 -2.33 -11.80
CA PHE A 256 -7.99 -2.86 -12.38
C PHE A 256 -7.82 -4.33 -12.78
N LEU A 257 -6.75 -4.65 -13.51
CA LEU A 257 -6.41 -6.01 -13.91
C LEU A 257 -6.12 -6.91 -12.70
N THR A 258 -5.40 -6.39 -11.70
CA THR A 258 -5.13 -7.10 -10.43
C THR A 258 -6.43 -7.44 -9.71
N PHE A 259 -7.38 -6.51 -9.59
CA PHE A 259 -8.66 -6.76 -8.95
C PHE A 259 -9.52 -7.77 -9.72
N ILE A 260 -9.53 -7.71 -11.05
CA ILE A 260 -10.20 -8.73 -11.87
C ILE A 260 -9.57 -10.10 -11.63
N PHE A 261 -8.24 -10.19 -11.66
CA PHE A 261 -7.51 -11.45 -11.47
C PHE A 261 -7.76 -12.06 -10.09
N LEU A 262 -7.79 -11.25 -9.04
CA LEU A 262 -7.91 -11.74 -7.66
C LEU A 262 -9.34 -12.04 -7.23
N PHE A 263 -10.33 -11.28 -7.69
CA PHE A 263 -11.70 -11.32 -7.15
C PHE A 263 -12.75 -11.83 -8.13
N ILE A 264 -12.40 -12.04 -9.41
CA ILE A 264 -13.29 -12.68 -10.38
C ILE A 264 -12.75 -14.09 -10.68
N PRO A 265 -13.43 -15.17 -10.25
CA PRO A 265 -12.90 -16.53 -10.37
C PRO A 265 -12.81 -17.03 -11.82
N ASN A 266 -13.49 -16.39 -12.76
CA ASN A 266 -13.46 -16.77 -14.16
C ASN A 266 -12.29 -16.09 -14.90
N ILE A 267 -11.21 -16.86 -15.14
CA ILE A 267 -10.02 -16.39 -15.86
C ILE A 267 -10.32 -15.89 -17.28
N ARG A 268 -11.40 -16.36 -17.93
CA ARG A 268 -11.80 -15.87 -19.26
C ARG A 268 -12.18 -14.39 -19.22
N CYS A 269 -12.72 -13.91 -18.09
CA CYS A 269 -12.99 -12.49 -17.91
C CYS A 269 -11.68 -11.70 -17.99
N PHE A 270 -10.65 -12.09 -17.23
CA PHE A 270 -9.33 -11.45 -17.25
C PHE A 270 -8.71 -11.43 -18.66
N ILE A 271 -8.65 -12.59 -19.32
CA ILE A 271 -8.09 -12.71 -20.68
C ILE A 271 -8.88 -11.83 -21.66
N GLY A 272 -10.22 -11.86 -21.58
CA GLY A 272 -11.09 -11.02 -22.39
C GLY A 272 -10.85 -9.53 -22.16
N THR A 273 -10.68 -9.10 -20.90
CA THR A 273 -10.34 -7.71 -20.56
C THR A 273 -9.03 -7.28 -21.18
N VAL A 274 -7.98 -8.11 -21.05
CA VAL A 274 -6.65 -7.81 -21.61
C VAL A 274 -6.72 -7.68 -23.13
N LEU A 275 -7.43 -8.59 -23.81
CA LEU A 275 -7.63 -8.52 -25.26
C LEU A 275 -8.41 -7.27 -25.69
N VAL A 276 -9.47 -6.91 -24.97
CA VAL A 276 -10.25 -5.69 -25.25
C VAL A 276 -9.42 -4.43 -25.02
N MET A 277 -8.62 -4.38 -23.95
CA MET A 277 -7.71 -3.26 -23.70
C MET A 277 -6.63 -3.14 -24.79
N ALA A 278 -6.06 -4.27 -25.21
CA ALA A 278 -5.09 -4.30 -26.31
C ALA A 278 -5.73 -3.80 -27.62
N ALA A 279 -6.90 -4.34 -28.00
CA ALA A 279 -7.64 -3.89 -29.18
C ALA A 279 -8.04 -2.41 -29.10
N GLY A 280 -8.49 -1.94 -27.93
CA GLY A 280 -8.83 -0.54 -27.69
C GLY A 280 -7.63 0.39 -27.82
N SER A 281 -6.46 -0.01 -27.30
CA SER A 281 -5.22 0.77 -27.43
C SER A 281 -4.76 0.88 -28.89
N LEU A 282 -4.88 -0.21 -29.66
CA LEU A 282 -4.59 -0.23 -31.10
C LEU A 282 -5.58 0.65 -31.87
N GLY A 283 -6.88 0.53 -31.58
CA GLY A 283 -7.93 1.34 -32.20
C GLY A 283 -7.73 2.84 -31.95
N LEU A 284 -7.45 3.24 -30.71
CA LEU A 284 -7.12 4.63 -30.36
C LEU A 284 -5.87 5.14 -31.08
N SER A 285 -4.87 4.27 -31.28
CA SER A 285 -3.65 4.63 -32.02
C SER A 285 -3.91 4.85 -33.50
N VAL A 286 -4.72 4.00 -34.13
CA VAL A 286 -5.14 4.17 -35.53
C VAL A 286 -5.97 5.43 -35.70
N ILE A 287 -6.93 5.69 -34.79
CA ILE A 287 -7.74 6.91 -34.80
C ILE A 287 -6.84 8.15 -34.64
N GLY A 288 -5.89 8.12 -33.70
CA GLY A 288 -4.92 9.21 -33.51
C GLY A 288 -4.10 9.48 -34.77
N MET A 289 -3.57 8.43 -35.40
CA MET A 289 -2.84 8.56 -36.65
C MET A 289 -3.71 9.14 -37.77
N GLN A 290 -4.95 8.68 -37.91
CA GLN A 290 -5.86 9.19 -38.94
C GLN A 290 -6.24 10.66 -38.70
N LEU A 291 -6.52 11.03 -37.46
CA LEU A 291 -6.81 12.42 -37.08
C LEU A 291 -5.61 13.34 -37.29
N THR A 292 -4.37 12.88 -37.06
CA THR A 292 -3.18 13.69 -37.37
C THR A 292 -3.06 14.00 -38.86
N LYS A 293 -3.34 13.00 -39.73
CA LYS A 293 -3.37 13.20 -41.19
C LYS A 293 -4.48 14.16 -41.62
N TRP A 294 -5.69 14.00 -41.08
CA TRP A 294 -6.82 14.89 -41.38
C TRP A 294 -6.60 16.32 -40.90
N LYS A 295 -5.95 16.51 -39.74
CA LYS A 295 -5.53 17.82 -39.27
C LYS A 295 -4.54 18.47 -40.24
N ALA A 296 -3.54 17.72 -40.72
CA ALA A 296 -2.56 18.22 -41.69
C ALA A 296 -3.19 18.55 -43.05
N ALA A 297 -4.21 17.79 -43.46
CA ALA A 297 -4.97 18.02 -44.69
C ALA A 297 -6.06 19.10 -44.57
N GLY A 298 -6.21 19.76 -43.41
CA GLY A 298 -7.22 20.81 -43.20
C GLY A 298 -8.67 20.33 -43.14
N VAL A 299 -8.92 19.02 -42.98
CA VAL A 299 -10.27 18.44 -42.96
C VAL A 299 -10.98 18.80 -41.65
N PHE A 300 -12.26 19.18 -41.72
CA PHE A 300 -13.08 19.61 -40.57
C PHE A 300 -13.06 18.62 -39.38
N LEU A 301 -13.11 17.31 -39.67
CA LEU A 301 -13.03 16.23 -38.67
C LEU A 301 -11.68 16.20 -37.92
N GLY A 302 -10.60 16.71 -38.51
CA GLY A 302 -9.28 16.83 -37.89
C GLY A 302 -9.01 18.17 -37.22
N THR A 303 -9.81 19.21 -37.51
CA THR A 303 -9.60 20.58 -37.02
C THR A 303 -10.57 21.01 -35.93
N ASN A 304 -11.65 20.26 -35.68
CA ASN A 304 -12.60 20.59 -34.62
C ASN A 304 -11.97 20.55 -33.20
N LYS A 305 -12.59 21.27 -32.24
CA LYS A 305 -12.06 21.40 -30.86
C LYS A 305 -11.88 20.05 -30.15
N ILE A 306 -12.78 19.09 -30.39
CA ILE A 306 -12.73 17.76 -29.78
C ILE A 306 -11.53 16.97 -30.32
N ALA A 307 -11.30 16.98 -31.63
CA ALA A 307 -10.14 16.33 -32.24
C ALA A 307 -8.84 16.98 -31.77
N GLN A 308 -8.80 18.30 -31.55
CA GLN A 308 -7.61 18.96 -31.00
C GLN A 308 -7.31 18.51 -29.56
N ILE A 309 -8.32 18.41 -28.70
CA ILE A 309 -8.15 17.91 -27.32
C ILE A 309 -7.67 16.46 -27.34
N PHE A 310 -8.27 15.62 -28.19
CA PHE A 310 -7.85 14.23 -28.37
C PHE A 310 -6.41 14.14 -28.87
N LEU A 311 -6.08 14.84 -29.97
CA LEU A 311 -4.75 14.85 -30.57
C LEU A 311 -3.67 15.36 -29.63
N SER A 312 -3.99 16.35 -28.77
CA SER A 312 -3.06 16.83 -27.75
C SER A 312 -2.67 15.71 -26.78
N ASN A 313 -3.65 14.99 -26.23
CA ASN A 313 -3.40 13.88 -25.30
C ASN A 313 -2.75 12.68 -26.01
N TYR A 314 -3.23 12.33 -27.21
CA TYR A 314 -2.67 11.27 -28.04
C TYR A 314 -1.19 11.53 -28.33
N ASN A 315 -0.83 12.73 -28.81
CA ASN A 315 0.55 13.08 -29.12
C ASN A 315 1.44 13.02 -27.87
N LYS A 316 0.95 13.48 -26.71
CA LYS A 316 1.70 13.37 -25.44
C LYS A 316 2.01 11.92 -25.08
N ILE A 317 1.03 11.03 -25.18
CA ILE A 317 1.21 9.60 -24.87
C ILE A 317 2.13 8.96 -25.92
N ALA A 318 1.89 9.19 -27.21
CA ALA A 318 2.71 8.67 -28.30
C ALA A 318 4.17 9.10 -28.17
N ASN A 319 4.42 10.37 -27.82
CA ASN A 319 5.77 10.90 -27.61
C ASN A 319 6.51 10.17 -26.49
N ARG A 320 5.84 9.69 -25.43
CA ARG A 320 6.49 8.86 -24.39
C ARG A 320 7.07 7.57 -24.98
N PHE A 321 6.35 6.92 -25.89
CA PHE A 321 6.83 5.71 -26.56
C PHE A 321 7.91 6.02 -27.60
N ILE A 322 7.74 7.10 -28.38
CA ILE A 322 8.73 7.51 -29.38
C ILE A 322 10.07 7.85 -28.71
N TYR A 323 10.06 8.64 -27.65
CA TYR A 323 11.28 9.04 -26.93
C TYR A 323 11.84 7.94 -26.04
N TRP A 324 11.04 6.93 -25.71
CA TRP A 324 11.56 5.72 -25.07
C TRP A 324 12.37 4.85 -26.04
N LEU A 325 11.84 4.64 -27.26
CA LEU A 325 12.51 3.86 -28.31
C LEU A 325 13.67 4.61 -28.97
N HIS A 326 13.51 5.92 -29.15
CA HIS A 326 14.47 6.83 -29.79
C HIS A 326 14.70 8.07 -28.92
N PRO A 327 15.44 7.95 -27.80
CA PRO A 327 15.67 9.05 -26.87
C PRO A 327 16.37 10.26 -27.51
N GLU A 328 17.18 10.04 -28.54
CA GLU A 328 17.89 11.06 -29.31
C GLU A 328 16.96 12.06 -30.03
N LYS A 329 15.69 11.71 -30.24
CA LYS A 329 14.71 12.59 -30.90
C LYS A 329 14.19 13.71 -29.98
N ASP A 330 14.50 13.66 -28.70
CA ASP A 330 14.08 14.67 -27.71
C ASP A 330 15.24 15.06 -26.79
N ALA A 331 16.08 15.97 -27.29
CA ALA A 331 17.32 16.40 -26.64
C ALA A 331 17.12 17.24 -25.36
N LEU A 332 15.91 17.74 -25.08
CA LEU A 332 15.64 18.62 -23.94
C LEU A 332 14.53 18.12 -23.01
N GLY A 333 13.73 17.14 -23.45
CA GLY A 333 12.58 16.62 -22.70
C GLY A 333 12.82 15.25 -22.07
N LEU A 334 11.87 14.34 -22.32
CA LEU A 334 11.84 12.99 -21.75
C LEU A 334 12.97 12.12 -22.31
N GLY A 335 13.35 12.31 -23.58
CA GLY A 335 14.47 11.59 -24.20
C GLY A 335 15.79 11.87 -23.48
N TYR A 336 16.07 13.15 -23.22
CA TYR A 336 17.22 13.58 -22.43
C TYR A 336 17.25 12.99 -21.02
N GLN A 337 16.10 13.00 -20.31
CA GLN A 337 15.99 12.39 -18.98
C GLN A 337 16.36 10.91 -19.01
N LEU A 338 15.88 10.17 -20.02
CA LEU A 338 16.17 8.75 -20.16
C LEU A 338 17.65 8.49 -20.53
N LEU A 339 18.24 9.32 -21.39
CA LEU A 339 19.67 9.23 -21.72
C LEU A 339 20.55 9.45 -20.49
N LYS A 340 20.24 10.48 -19.68
CA LYS A 340 20.96 10.76 -18.43
C LYS A 340 20.74 9.66 -17.40
N ALA A 341 19.56 9.07 -17.30
CA ALA A 341 19.32 7.92 -16.45
C ALA A 341 20.22 6.73 -16.82
N LYS A 342 20.31 6.40 -18.12
CA LYS A 342 21.19 5.33 -18.62
C LYS A 342 22.67 5.62 -18.32
N GLU A 343 23.11 6.85 -18.57
CA GLU A 343 24.47 7.31 -18.25
C GLU A 343 24.78 7.16 -16.74
N SER A 344 23.88 7.61 -15.87
CA SER A 344 24.01 7.49 -14.41
C SER A 344 24.07 6.04 -13.92
N ILE A 345 23.30 5.13 -14.52
CA ILE A 345 23.33 3.70 -14.18
C ILE A 345 24.69 3.10 -14.52
N VAL A 346 25.22 3.41 -15.72
CA VAL A 346 26.54 2.91 -16.16
C VAL A 346 27.65 3.47 -15.27
N LEU A 347 27.63 4.77 -14.99
CA LEU A 347 28.63 5.42 -14.14
C LEU A 347 28.57 4.95 -12.68
N GLY A 348 27.38 4.57 -12.20
CA GLY A 348 27.20 4.03 -10.86
C GLY A 348 27.88 2.68 -10.65
N GLY A 349 27.97 1.85 -11.69
CA GLY A 349 28.56 0.51 -11.58
C GLY A 349 27.95 -0.31 -10.42
N TRP A 350 28.74 -1.24 -9.88
CA TRP A 350 28.27 -2.14 -8.81
C TRP A 350 28.14 -1.45 -7.44
N PHE A 351 29.01 -0.48 -7.14
CA PHE A 351 29.20 0.08 -5.78
C PHE A 351 28.97 1.60 -5.67
N GLY A 352 28.56 2.24 -6.77
CA GLY A 352 28.32 3.66 -6.83
C GLY A 352 29.54 4.45 -7.25
N THR A 353 29.32 5.71 -7.59
CA THR A 353 30.35 6.66 -7.97
C THR A 353 30.19 7.98 -7.21
N SER A 354 31.28 8.73 -7.14
CA SER A 354 31.27 10.12 -6.67
C SER A 354 31.15 11.11 -7.83
N SER A 355 31.07 10.63 -9.08
CA SER A 355 30.95 11.49 -10.27
C SER A 355 29.72 12.41 -10.21
N VAL A 356 29.90 13.64 -10.72
CA VAL A 356 28.95 14.76 -10.61
C VAL A 356 28.08 14.89 -11.85
N THR A 357 27.82 13.80 -12.58
CA THR A 357 26.91 13.88 -13.73
C THR A 357 25.53 14.31 -13.24
N GLU A 358 25.11 15.48 -13.72
CA GLU A 358 23.86 16.09 -13.29
C GLU A 358 22.68 15.31 -13.88
N LEU A 359 21.89 14.74 -12.98
CA LEU A 359 20.68 14.01 -13.31
C LEU A 359 19.45 14.93 -13.10
N PRO A 360 18.67 15.22 -14.16
CA PRO A 360 17.44 15.99 -14.02
C PRO A 360 16.42 15.22 -13.17
N VAL A 361 15.60 15.92 -12.39
CA VAL A 361 14.45 15.31 -11.68
C VAL A 361 14.84 14.12 -10.76
N LYS A 362 16.09 14.10 -10.27
CA LYS A 362 16.63 13.04 -9.40
C LYS A 362 15.93 12.88 -8.05
N THR A 363 15.19 13.90 -7.62
CA THR A 363 14.41 13.88 -6.37
C THR A 363 13.08 13.15 -6.50
N SER A 364 12.53 12.98 -7.72
CA SER A 364 11.29 12.24 -7.97
C SER A 364 11.46 11.09 -8.95
N ASP A 365 11.48 11.37 -10.26
CA ASP A 365 11.24 10.39 -11.33
C ASP A 365 12.48 9.55 -11.62
N LEU A 366 13.67 10.15 -11.50
CA LEU A 366 14.96 9.49 -11.73
C LEU A 366 15.66 9.14 -10.41
N VAL A 367 14.90 9.00 -9.32
CA VAL A 367 15.45 8.70 -7.99
C VAL A 367 16.14 7.33 -7.94
N TYR A 368 15.64 6.34 -8.71
CA TYR A 368 16.22 4.99 -8.71
C TYR A 368 17.54 4.91 -9.51
N PRO A 369 17.66 5.51 -10.72
CA PRO A 369 18.96 5.73 -11.35
C PRO A 369 19.94 6.52 -10.48
N ALA A 370 19.45 7.55 -9.76
CA ALA A 370 20.29 8.32 -8.84
C ALA A 370 20.78 7.47 -7.65
N LEU A 371 19.93 6.57 -7.13
CA LEU A 371 20.30 5.60 -6.11
C LEU A 371 21.43 4.68 -6.61
N ILE A 372 21.32 4.17 -7.84
CA ILE A 372 22.36 3.34 -8.47
C ILE A 372 23.65 4.15 -8.63
N GLN A 373 23.54 5.39 -9.11
CA GLN A 373 24.70 6.28 -9.27
C GLN A 373 25.42 6.53 -7.95
N ARG A 374 24.70 6.74 -6.85
CA ARG A 374 25.28 7.10 -5.55
C ARG A 374 25.73 5.92 -4.70
N CYS A 375 24.97 4.82 -4.73
CA CYS A 375 25.12 3.69 -3.80
C CYS A 375 25.47 2.37 -4.52
N GLY A 376 25.40 2.34 -5.85
CA GLY A 376 25.68 1.18 -6.66
C GLY A 376 24.49 0.27 -6.92
N MET A 377 24.64 -0.55 -7.95
CA MET A 377 23.60 -1.49 -8.38
C MET A 377 23.29 -2.55 -7.32
N VAL A 378 24.28 -3.01 -6.54
CA VAL A 378 24.05 -4.00 -5.47
C VAL A 378 23.09 -3.45 -4.43
N PHE A 379 23.30 -2.21 -3.99
CA PHE A 379 22.44 -1.56 -3.02
C PHE A 379 21.03 -1.30 -3.57
N ALA A 380 20.94 -0.86 -4.83
CA ALA A 380 19.66 -0.66 -5.49
C ALA A 380 18.84 -1.96 -5.63
N LEU A 381 19.52 -3.09 -5.85
CA LEU A 381 18.90 -4.42 -5.90
C LEU A 381 18.39 -4.85 -4.52
N LEU A 382 19.15 -4.58 -3.44
CA LEU A 382 18.69 -4.81 -2.06
C LEU A 382 17.42 -4.01 -1.76
N VAL A 383 17.36 -2.74 -2.16
CA VAL A 383 16.16 -1.89 -2.01
C VAL A 383 14.98 -2.48 -2.77
N PHE A 384 15.19 -2.98 -3.99
CA PHE A 384 14.13 -3.65 -4.75
C PHE A 384 13.65 -4.94 -4.07
N ILE A 385 14.56 -5.73 -3.49
CA ILE A 385 14.21 -6.90 -2.68
C ILE A 385 13.36 -6.51 -1.47
N VAL A 386 13.64 -5.39 -0.80
CA VAL A 386 12.80 -4.91 0.32
C VAL A 386 11.37 -4.63 -0.13
N PHE A 387 11.16 -4.02 -1.30
CA PHE A 387 9.82 -3.87 -1.88
C PHE A 387 9.14 -5.21 -2.16
N ILE A 388 9.86 -6.19 -2.71
CA ILE A 388 9.33 -7.55 -2.94
C ILE A 388 8.95 -8.22 -1.61
N MET A 389 9.80 -8.14 -0.59
CA MET A 389 9.51 -8.70 0.73
C MET A 389 8.28 -8.04 1.38
N MET A 390 8.14 -6.72 1.23
CA MET A 390 6.95 -5.99 1.68
C MET A 390 5.69 -6.46 0.96
N TRP A 391 5.76 -6.64 -0.36
CA TRP A 391 4.65 -7.17 -1.15
C TRP A 391 4.27 -8.60 -0.73
N LEU A 392 5.25 -9.51 -0.62
CA LEU A 392 5.02 -10.90 -0.21
C LEU A 392 4.39 -11.00 1.18
N GLU A 393 4.87 -10.20 2.14
CA GLU A 393 4.29 -10.15 3.48
C GLU A 393 2.86 -9.60 3.46
N GLY A 394 2.61 -8.58 2.64
CA GLY A 394 1.27 -8.03 2.42
C GLY A 394 0.32 -9.09 1.85
N VAL A 395 0.78 -9.89 0.88
CA VAL A 395 0.03 -11.01 0.31
C VAL A 395 -0.33 -12.06 1.36
N GLN A 396 0.65 -12.49 2.16
CA GLN A 396 0.42 -13.45 3.23
C GLN A 396 -0.58 -12.93 4.28
N LEU A 397 -0.55 -11.63 4.57
CA LEU A 397 -1.44 -11.00 5.52
C LEU A 397 -2.90 -11.12 5.09
N PHE A 398 -3.23 -10.73 3.86
CA PHE A 398 -4.63 -10.67 3.45
C PHE A 398 -5.21 -12.05 3.15
N VAL A 399 -4.42 -13.02 2.64
CA VAL A 399 -4.90 -14.39 2.40
C VAL A 399 -5.45 -15.04 3.68
N ARG A 400 -4.91 -14.67 4.84
CA ARG A 400 -5.34 -15.18 6.16
C ARG A 400 -6.57 -14.47 6.75
N LYS A 401 -6.95 -13.28 6.25
CA LYS A 401 -8.04 -12.49 6.83
C LYS A 401 -9.39 -13.02 6.40
N GLN A 402 -10.24 -13.45 7.33
CA GLN A 402 -11.55 -14.03 7.01
C GLN A 402 -12.52 -13.03 6.33
N ASP A 403 -12.51 -11.77 6.75
CA ASP A 403 -13.37 -10.74 6.14
C ASP A 403 -12.93 -10.37 4.72
N ARG A 404 -13.82 -10.60 3.75
CA ARG A 404 -13.55 -10.44 2.32
C ARG A 404 -13.33 -8.98 1.92
N TYR A 405 -14.10 -8.04 2.46
CA TYR A 405 -13.97 -6.64 2.08
C TYR A 405 -12.65 -6.07 2.60
N HIS A 406 -12.34 -6.32 3.88
CA HIS A 406 -11.08 -5.86 4.47
C HIS A 406 -9.87 -6.56 3.85
N ARG A 407 -10.01 -7.84 3.46
CA ARG A 407 -9.02 -8.56 2.63
C ARG A 407 -8.79 -7.83 1.30
N ALA A 408 -9.84 -7.43 0.61
CA ALA A 408 -9.73 -6.73 -0.67
C ALA A 408 -9.12 -5.33 -0.57
N VAL A 409 -9.47 -4.57 0.47
CA VAL A 409 -8.84 -3.27 0.76
C VAL A 409 -7.34 -3.45 1.04
N GLY A 410 -6.97 -4.40 1.91
CA GLY A 410 -5.58 -4.68 2.23
C GLY A 410 -4.78 -5.14 1.00
N ALA A 411 -5.34 -6.05 0.20
CA ALA A 411 -4.73 -6.51 -1.03
C ALA A 411 -4.53 -5.36 -2.03
N GLY A 412 -5.58 -4.58 -2.30
CA GLY A 412 -5.51 -3.47 -3.26
C GLY A 412 -4.43 -2.45 -2.90
N PHE A 413 -4.26 -2.12 -1.61
CA PHE A 413 -3.22 -1.20 -1.16
C PHE A 413 -1.80 -1.78 -1.24
N VAL A 414 -1.63 -3.08 -0.92
CA VAL A 414 -0.34 -3.77 -1.07
C VAL A 414 0.05 -3.82 -2.56
N PHE A 415 -0.87 -4.17 -3.44
CA PHE A 415 -0.63 -4.19 -4.88
C PHE A 415 -0.42 -2.79 -5.44
N MET A 416 -1.13 -1.77 -4.95
CA MET A 416 -0.94 -0.39 -5.39
C MET A 416 0.48 0.12 -5.12
N LEU A 417 1.04 -0.14 -3.94
CA LEU A 417 2.43 0.22 -3.63
C LEU A 417 3.40 -0.54 -4.53
N PHE A 418 3.16 -1.83 -4.77
CA PHE A 418 4.02 -2.67 -5.59
C PHE A 418 3.99 -2.28 -7.07
N ASP A 419 2.80 -2.12 -7.65
CA ASP A 419 2.60 -1.70 -9.05
C ASP A 419 3.24 -0.31 -9.27
N GLN A 420 3.04 0.63 -8.34
CA GLN A 420 3.68 1.95 -8.41
C GLN A 420 5.21 1.83 -8.40
N THR A 421 5.79 0.99 -7.53
CA THR A 421 7.23 0.71 -7.50
C THR A 421 7.73 0.07 -8.79
N LEU A 422 7.03 -0.94 -9.33
CA LEU A 422 7.42 -1.60 -10.56
C LEU A 422 7.43 -0.64 -11.75
N ILE A 423 6.36 0.15 -11.90
CA ILE A 423 6.22 1.10 -13.01
C ILE A 423 7.34 2.14 -12.98
N ILE A 424 7.66 2.72 -11.83
CA ILE A 424 8.69 3.78 -11.76
C ILE A 424 10.11 3.22 -11.91
N ILE A 425 10.40 2.05 -11.35
CA ILE A 425 11.71 1.40 -11.53
C ILE A 425 11.88 1.00 -12.99
N ALA A 426 10.87 0.38 -13.61
CA ALA A 426 10.90 0.01 -15.02
C ALA A 426 11.03 1.24 -15.93
N GLY A 427 10.30 2.32 -15.65
CA GLY A 427 10.35 3.56 -16.44
C GLY A 427 11.71 4.25 -16.34
N SER A 428 12.24 4.39 -15.12
CA SER A 428 13.50 5.10 -14.87
C SER A 428 14.74 4.32 -15.31
N THR A 429 14.67 2.99 -15.40
CA THR A 429 15.73 2.14 -15.96
C THR A 429 15.63 1.95 -17.48
N GLY A 430 14.53 2.39 -18.09
CA GLY A 430 14.30 2.30 -19.54
C GLY A 430 13.70 0.97 -20.02
N LEU A 431 13.18 0.12 -19.12
CA LEU A 431 12.41 -1.07 -19.47
C LEU A 431 11.02 -0.73 -20.04
N CYS A 432 10.46 0.42 -19.67
CA CYS A 432 9.24 0.98 -20.24
C CYS A 432 9.35 2.51 -20.33
N PRO A 433 8.38 3.21 -20.98
CA PRO A 433 8.39 4.66 -21.04
C PRO A 433 8.33 5.31 -19.65
N LEU A 434 9.02 6.44 -19.47
CA LEU A 434 8.91 7.24 -18.25
C LEU A 434 7.46 7.66 -18.00
N THR A 435 6.97 7.45 -16.78
CA THR A 435 5.54 7.62 -16.42
C THR A 435 5.25 8.82 -15.53
N GLY A 436 6.25 9.35 -14.82
CA GLY A 436 6.11 10.52 -13.95
C GLY A 436 5.40 10.24 -12.62
N ILE A 437 5.41 8.99 -12.15
CA ILE A 437 4.96 8.65 -10.79
C ILE A 437 6.15 8.58 -9.85
N THR A 438 5.89 8.64 -8.56
CA THR A 438 6.95 8.67 -7.53
C THR A 438 7.24 7.26 -7.00
N LEU A 439 8.47 7.02 -6.57
CA LEU A 439 8.85 5.81 -5.85
C LEU A 439 8.42 5.94 -4.38
N PRO A 440 7.52 5.08 -3.87
CA PRO A 440 7.02 5.19 -2.50
C PRO A 440 8.16 5.23 -1.47
N PHE A 441 8.05 6.13 -0.49
CA PHE A 441 9.00 6.35 0.62
C PHE A 441 10.40 6.89 0.24
N ILE A 442 10.81 6.79 -1.03
CA ILE A 442 12.16 7.22 -1.47
C ILE A 442 12.12 8.58 -2.19
N SER A 443 11.15 8.81 -3.09
CA SER A 443 10.99 10.09 -3.79
C SER A 443 10.45 11.19 -2.87
N SER A 444 10.86 12.45 -3.08
CA SER A 444 10.37 13.63 -2.34
C SER A 444 9.06 14.20 -2.92
N GLY A 445 8.07 13.35 -3.18
CA GLY A 445 6.75 13.80 -3.65
C GLY A 445 5.89 14.28 -2.50
N GLY A 446 5.49 15.56 -2.48
CA GLY A 446 4.70 16.13 -1.37
C GLY A 446 3.42 15.35 -1.05
N SER A 447 2.48 15.30 -2.00
CA SER A 447 1.22 14.57 -1.83
C SER A 447 1.40 13.04 -1.86
N SER A 448 2.29 12.53 -2.72
CA SER A 448 2.48 11.08 -2.85
C SER A 448 3.11 10.43 -1.62
N LEU A 449 4.09 11.08 -0.99
CA LEU A 449 4.67 10.56 0.25
C LEU A 449 3.61 10.51 1.34
N MET A 450 2.82 11.58 1.50
CA MET A 450 1.70 11.61 2.45
C MET A 450 0.71 10.46 2.23
N ILE A 451 0.32 10.20 0.98
CA ILE A 451 -0.60 9.09 0.68
C ILE A 451 0.07 7.72 0.87
N SER A 452 1.36 7.59 0.57
CA SER A 452 2.12 6.36 0.85
C SER A 452 2.11 6.04 2.36
N PHE A 453 2.27 7.05 3.22
CA PHE A 453 2.10 6.92 4.66
C PHE A 453 0.66 6.51 5.04
N MET A 454 -0.36 7.15 4.48
CA MET A 454 -1.77 6.77 4.69
C MET A 454 -2.05 5.31 4.33
N ILE A 455 -1.53 4.85 3.18
CA ILE A 455 -1.68 3.49 2.70
C ILE A 455 -1.07 2.49 3.69
N VAL A 456 0.15 2.74 4.18
CA VAL A 456 0.77 1.84 5.19
C VAL A 456 0.01 1.88 6.50
N GLY A 457 -0.44 3.05 6.96
CA GLY A 457 -1.30 3.17 8.15
C GLY A 457 -2.55 2.31 8.03
N LEU A 458 -3.19 2.28 6.86
CA LEU A 458 -4.33 1.42 6.58
C LEU A 458 -3.97 -0.06 6.49
N ILE A 459 -2.88 -0.44 5.82
CA ILE A 459 -2.44 -1.85 5.76
C ILE A 459 -2.21 -2.37 7.19
N VAL A 460 -1.58 -1.57 8.05
CA VAL A 460 -1.34 -1.93 9.45
C VAL A 460 -2.68 -1.99 10.23
N ALA A 461 -3.60 -1.06 10.00
CA ALA A 461 -4.93 -1.11 10.61
C ALA A 461 -5.74 -2.35 10.18
N VAL A 462 -5.72 -2.73 8.89
CA VAL A 462 -6.33 -3.96 8.36
C VAL A 462 -5.67 -5.21 8.96
N SER A 463 -4.35 -5.16 9.15
CA SER A 463 -3.57 -6.27 9.71
C SER A 463 -3.92 -6.57 11.17
N SER A 464 -4.43 -5.59 11.92
CA SER A 464 -4.74 -5.69 13.35
C SER A 464 -5.67 -6.86 13.69
N ASN A 465 -5.61 -7.34 14.94
CA ASN A 465 -6.49 -8.38 15.47
C ASN A 465 -7.93 -7.90 15.76
N VAL A 466 -8.34 -6.77 15.18
CA VAL A 466 -9.72 -6.30 15.29
C VAL A 466 -10.63 -7.28 14.56
N LYS A 467 -11.48 -7.98 15.32
CA LYS A 467 -12.60 -8.75 14.76
C LYS A 467 -13.60 -7.79 14.10
N TRP A 468 -13.83 -7.96 12.80
CA TRP A 468 -14.79 -7.21 11.99
C TRP A 468 -16.17 -7.88 12.05
N LYS A 469 -17.25 -7.09 12.10
CA LYS A 469 -18.61 -7.57 12.39
C LYS A 469 -19.22 -8.23 11.14
N GLY A 470 -19.66 -9.47 11.33
CA GLY A 470 -20.09 -10.45 10.32
C GLY A 470 -19.91 -11.88 10.86
N THR A 471 -19.11 -12.02 11.92
CA THR A 471 -18.89 -13.25 12.69
C THR A 471 -19.81 -13.43 13.89
N LEU A 472 -20.54 -12.40 14.35
CA LEU A 472 -21.36 -12.53 15.57
C LEU A 472 -22.72 -13.17 15.32
N GLU A 473 -23.36 -12.96 14.17
CA GLU A 473 -24.63 -13.63 13.87
C GLU A 473 -24.38 -15.11 13.64
N ASP A 474 -23.33 -15.47 12.89
CA ASP A 474 -22.94 -16.87 12.67
C ASP A 474 -22.35 -17.53 13.93
N GLU A 475 -21.53 -16.86 14.76
CA GLU A 475 -21.02 -17.45 16.01
C GLU A 475 -22.09 -17.52 17.11
N GLU A 476 -23.01 -16.55 17.25
CA GLU A 476 -24.11 -16.64 18.22
C GLU A 476 -25.22 -17.60 17.76
N GLU A 477 -25.53 -17.70 16.46
CA GLU A 477 -26.40 -18.75 15.91
C GLU A 477 -25.72 -20.12 15.97
N GLN A 478 -24.42 -20.24 15.67
CA GLN A 478 -23.71 -21.51 15.86
C GLN A 478 -23.61 -21.86 17.35
N ASP A 479 -23.28 -20.94 18.24
CA ASP A 479 -23.26 -21.20 19.69
C ASP A 479 -24.65 -21.52 20.22
N LYS A 480 -25.73 -20.89 19.73
CA LYS A 480 -27.11 -21.27 20.05
C LYS A 480 -27.45 -22.65 19.50
N PHE A 481 -27.12 -22.92 18.24
CA PHE A 481 -27.35 -24.20 17.58
C PHE A 481 -26.57 -25.33 18.26
N PHE A 482 -25.32 -25.11 18.66
CA PHE A 482 -24.51 -26.08 19.39
C PHE A 482 -24.96 -26.24 20.85
N LYS A 483 -25.48 -25.18 21.48
CA LYS A 483 -26.10 -25.26 22.82
C LYS A 483 -27.47 -25.93 22.80
N GLU A 484 -28.28 -25.74 21.77
CA GLU A 484 -29.55 -26.44 21.56
C GLU A 484 -29.31 -27.91 21.18
N ASN A 485 -28.27 -28.18 20.39
CA ASN A 485 -27.89 -29.54 19.99
C ASN A 485 -26.93 -30.24 20.98
N ALA A 486 -26.99 -29.88 22.27
CA ALA A 486 -26.14 -30.39 23.36
C ALA A 486 -26.09 -31.93 23.50
N VAL A 487 -27.00 -32.66 22.83
CA VAL A 487 -26.97 -34.12 22.70
C VAL A 487 -25.80 -34.59 21.81
N THR A 488 -25.44 -33.84 20.77
CA THR A 488 -24.38 -34.16 19.81
C THR A 488 -22.97 -33.89 20.38
N ALA A 489 -22.83 -32.84 21.19
CA ALA A 489 -21.59 -32.52 21.90
C ALA A 489 -21.21 -33.60 22.93
N LYS A 490 -22.21 -34.19 23.62
CA LYS A 490 -21.99 -35.35 24.49
C LYS A 490 -21.53 -36.58 23.71
N CYS A 491 -22.11 -36.87 22.54
CA CYS A 491 -21.68 -37.98 21.69
C CYS A 491 -20.23 -37.80 21.18
N HIS A 492 -19.86 -36.59 20.79
CA HIS A 492 -18.51 -36.32 20.27
C HIS A 492 -17.42 -36.40 21.34
N THR A 493 -17.78 -36.06 22.59
CA THR A 493 -16.90 -36.16 23.77
C THR A 493 -16.73 -37.61 24.21
N TYR A 494 -17.80 -38.42 24.15
CA TYR A 494 -17.77 -39.85 24.47
C TYR A 494 -16.97 -40.68 23.44
N LEU A 495 -17.08 -40.35 22.15
CA LEU A 495 -16.30 -40.97 21.07
C LEU A 495 -14.80 -40.61 21.13
N ARG A 496 -14.45 -39.40 21.59
CA ARG A 496 -13.04 -39.04 21.88
C ARG A 496 -12.48 -39.83 23.06
N HIS A 497 -13.24 -39.93 24.14
CA HIS A 497 -12.82 -40.64 25.36
C HIS A 497 -12.64 -42.16 25.16
N LEU A 498 -13.39 -42.77 24.24
CA LEU A 498 -13.25 -44.18 23.84
C LEU A 498 -12.05 -44.43 22.92
N ASN A 499 -11.66 -43.47 22.09
CA ASN A 499 -10.50 -43.60 21.20
C ASN A 499 -9.17 -43.39 21.95
N ASP A 500 -9.18 -42.58 23.02
CA ASP A 500 -8.05 -42.40 23.92
C ASP A 500 -7.89 -43.59 24.90
N HIS A 501 -8.96 -44.36 25.13
CA HIS A 501 -8.99 -45.57 25.95
C HIS A 501 -9.18 -46.85 25.12
N PHE A 502 -8.21 -47.12 24.23
CA PHE A 502 -7.73 -48.44 23.78
C PHE A 502 -8.16 -48.91 22.36
N PRO A 503 -7.26 -49.55 21.57
CA PRO A 503 -6.96 -50.96 21.86
C PRO A 503 -5.49 -51.46 21.71
N ARG A 504 -4.99 -51.97 22.85
CA ARG A 504 -4.60 -53.39 23.02
C ARG A 504 -3.29 -53.95 22.45
N LYS A 505 -2.33 -53.20 21.91
CA LYS A 505 -0.95 -53.75 21.79
C LYS A 505 -0.17 -53.68 23.12
N SER A 506 -0.39 -52.65 23.92
CA SER A 506 0.16 -52.55 25.29
C SER A 506 -0.61 -53.39 26.33
N PHE A 507 -1.90 -53.66 26.08
CA PHE A 507 -2.77 -54.36 27.04
C PHE A 507 -2.56 -55.89 27.08
N ARG A 508 -2.12 -56.54 25.98
CA ARG A 508 -1.78 -57.98 26.00
C ARG A 508 -0.44 -58.29 26.67
N ALA A 509 0.54 -57.39 26.58
CA ALA A 509 1.87 -57.59 27.18
C ALA A 509 1.92 -57.29 28.68
N ALA A 510 1.04 -56.39 29.17
CA ALA A 510 0.94 -56.04 30.59
C ALA A 510 0.05 -57.02 31.39
N ALA A 511 -1.06 -57.48 30.79
CA ALA A 511 -1.98 -58.41 31.47
C ALA A 511 -1.37 -59.80 31.75
N GLY A 512 -0.36 -60.23 30.98
CA GLY A 512 0.36 -61.49 31.23
C GLY A 512 1.34 -61.44 32.40
N ARG A 513 1.80 -60.25 32.81
CA ARG A 513 2.83 -60.07 33.86
C ARG A 513 2.25 -59.86 35.26
N VAL A 514 1.08 -59.22 35.38
CA VAL A 514 0.48 -58.91 36.69
C VAL A 514 -0.27 -60.11 37.31
N ARG A 515 -0.70 -61.08 36.49
CA ARG A 515 -1.39 -62.29 36.98
C ARG A 515 -0.49 -63.23 37.80
N ARG A 516 0.84 -63.02 37.82
CA ARG A 516 1.80 -63.83 38.59
C ARG A 516 2.15 -63.26 39.98
N SER A 517 1.81 -62.01 40.29
CA SER A 517 2.25 -61.35 41.54
C SER A 517 1.15 -61.10 42.57
N GLY A 518 -0.13 -61.25 42.22
CA GLY A 518 -1.26 -60.89 43.11
C GLY A 518 -2.00 -62.05 43.77
N GLN A 519 -1.46 -63.28 43.72
CA GLN A 519 -2.14 -64.48 44.25
C GLN A 519 -1.56 -64.98 45.59
N LYS A 520 -0.98 -64.10 46.41
CA LYS A 520 -0.71 -64.38 47.83
C LYS A 520 -1.14 -63.21 48.71
N GLU A 521 -2.16 -63.51 49.52
CA GLU A 521 -2.45 -62.95 50.84
C GLU A 521 -3.22 -61.62 50.90
N GLU A 522 -4.51 -61.71 50.61
CA GLU A 522 -5.54 -61.19 51.51
C GLU A 522 -5.65 -62.13 52.72
N SER A 523 -5.62 -61.61 53.97
CA SER A 523 -6.60 -61.92 55.04
C SER A 523 -6.09 -61.53 56.42
N GLY A 524 -6.89 -60.78 57.19
CA GLY A 524 -6.90 -60.89 58.66
C GLY A 524 -6.85 -59.60 59.49
N GLU A 525 -8.03 -59.19 59.99
CA GLU A 525 -8.30 -58.77 61.40
C GLU A 525 -7.63 -57.47 61.92
N GLY A 526 -8.20 -56.64 62.79
CA GLY A 526 -9.32 -56.69 63.73
C GLY A 526 -9.32 -55.38 64.57
N LYS A 527 -10.23 -55.29 65.53
CA LYS A 527 -10.64 -54.13 66.36
C LYS A 527 -9.55 -53.52 67.27
N GLY A 528 -9.74 -52.25 67.65
CA GLY A 528 -9.75 -51.84 69.07
C GLY A 528 -8.75 -50.76 69.55
N VAL A 529 -9.31 -49.90 70.42
CA VAL A 529 -8.75 -48.91 71.38
C VAL A 529 -8.60 -47.47 70.89
#